data_AF-A0A1G5VIX9-F1
#
_entry.id   AF-A0A1G5VIX9-F1
#
_cell.length_a   1.000
_cell.length_b   1.000
_cell.length_c   1.000
_cell.angle_alpha   90.00
_cell.angle_beta   90.00
_cell.angle_gamma   90.00
#
_symmetry.space_group_name_H-M   'P 1'
#
loop_
_entity.id
_entity.type
_entity.pdbx_description
1 polymer ?
#
loop_
_entity_poly.entity_id
_entity_poly.type
_entity_poly.pdbx_seq_one_letter_code
_entity_poly.pdbx_strand_id
1 'polypeptide(L)'
;MKKIFLILIVLLIFLPSAYAQSVTIHGADFEIPTIYEHGTAKESSYVYESGHTFRILGLENKDNLRINYGDDIVNAKSSEQTSIAGHDAIVIHDDYKGKEYTTIYLPIGNEIFLICYNDTYVRDDIKEMISKAPAQTMSTEDFLTSLNDAVDAYQEQVSNEQAELDAEAYQRANKPTNRYYFFWF
;
A
#
# COMPACT_ATOMS: atom_id res chain seq x y z
N MET A 1 -42.15 -44.60 -20.82
CA MET A 1 -40.71 -44.38 -20.61
C MET A 1 -40.53 -42.98 -20.02
N LYS A 2 -40.13 -42.88 -18.75
CA LYS A 2 -40.05 -41.62 -17.99
C LYS A 2 -38.70 -40.94 -18.25
N LYS A 3 -38.70 -39.69 -18.72
CA LYS A 3 -37.51 -38.85 -18.80
C LYS A 3 -37.33 -38.17 -17.44
N ILE A 4 -36.22 -38.46 -16.76
CA ILE A 4 -35.83 -37.81 -15.51
C ILE A 4 -34.95 -36.62 -15.91
N PHE A 5 -35.45 -35.41 -15.68
CA PHE A 5 -34.66 -34.17 -15.76
C PHE A 5 -33.87 -34.05 -14.45
N LEU A 6 -32.54 -34.15 -14.52
CA LEU A 6 -31.66 -33.88 -13.40
C LEU A 6 -31.43 -32.36 -13.35
N ILE A 7 -32.04 -31.67 -12.40
CA ILE A 7 -31.75 -30.26 -12.13
C ILE A 7 -30.53 -30.23 -11.19
N LEU A 8 -29.39 -29.83 -11.72
CA LEU A 8 -28.17 -29.59 -10.94
C LEU A 8 -28.31 -28.22 -10.26
N ILE A 9 -28.74 -28.19 -9.01
CA ILE A 9 -28.71 -26.97 -8.19
C ILE A 9 -27.27 -26.81 -7.70
N VAL A 10 -26.50 -25.92 -8.33
CA VAL A 10 -25.25 -25.43 -7.79
C VAL A 10 -25.62 -24.47 -6.66
N LEU A 11 -25.64 -25.00 -5.43
CA LEU A 11 -25.79 -24.20 -4.22
C LEU A 11 -24.44 -23.49 -3.99
N LEU A 12 -24.30 -22.26 -4.47
CA LEU A 12 -23.24 -21.34 -4.04
C LEU A 12 -23.49 -21.05 -2.56
N ILE A 13 -22.86 -21.82 -1.68
CA ILE A 13 -22.79 -21.50 -0.25
C ILE A 13 -21.90 -20.26 -0.18
N PHE A 14 -22.51 -19.09 -0.02
CA PHE A 14 -21.86 -17.93 0.54
C PHE A 14 -21.46 -18.33 1.97
N LEU A 15 -20.22 -18.81 2.14
CA LEU A 15 -19.64 -18.87 3.47
C LEU A 15 -19.45 -17.42 3.88
N PRO A 16 -20.14 -16.91 4.93
CA PRO A 16 -19.78 -15.61 5.47
C PRO A 16 -18.31 -15.73 5.84
N SER A 17 -17.46 -14.88 5.25
CA SER A 17 -16.05 -14.88 5.63
C SER A 17 -15.99 -14.61 7.13
N ALA A 18 -15.24 -15.45 7.83
CA ALA A 18 -15.09 -15.32 9.26
C ALA A 18 -14.21 -14.09 9.50
N TYR A 19 -14.74 -13.12 10.22
CA TYR A 19 -13.99 -11.99 10.76
C TYR A 19 -13.81 -12.22 12.25
N ALA A 20 -12.57 -12.11 12.73
CA ALA A 20 -12.24 -12.41 14.12
C ALA A 20 -12.14 -11.14 14.99
N GLN A 21 -11.76 -10.01 14.40
CA GLN A 21 -11.44 -8.79 15.14
C GLN A 21 -11.83 -7.53 14.37
N SER A 22 -12.48 -6.57 15.04
CA SER A 22 -12.62 -5.20 14.54
C SER A 22 -11.50 -4.32 15.10
N VAL A 23 -10.92 -3.48 14.26
CA VAL A 23 -9.89 -2.49 14.64
C VAL A 23 -10.24 -1.12 14.09
N THR A 24 -9.98 -0.07 14.86
CA THR A 24 -10.19 1.31 14.45
C THR A 24 -8.85 1.94 14.08
N ILE A 25 -8.75 2.49 12.87
CA ILE A 25 -7.57 3.18 12.35
C ILE A 25 -8.02 4.56 11.87
N HIS A 26 -7.49 5.62 12.48
CA HIS A 26 -7.93 7.01 12.23
C HIS A 26 -9.46 7.20 12.23
N GLY A 27 -10.14 6.51 13.15
CA GLY A 27 -11.60 6.58 13.29
C GLY A 27 -12.40 5.76 12.28
N ALA A 28 -11.74 5.07 11.34
CA ALA A 28 -12.38 4.10 10.45
C ALA A 28 -12.26 2.69 11.04
N ASP A 29 -13.39 1.98 11.12
CA ASP A 29 -13.44 0.60 11.60
C ASP A 29 -13.21 -0.39 10.45
N PHE A 30 -12.34 -1.38 10.70
CA PHE A 30 -12.03 -2.47 9.79
C PHE A 30 -12.26 -3.82 10.47
N GLU A 31 -13.03 -4.69 9.82
CA GLU A 31 -13.13 -6.10 10.20
C GLU A 31 -11.94 -6.87 9.60
N ILE A 32 -10.98 -7.28 10.43
CA ILE A 32 -9.75 -7.95 9.98
C ILE A 32 -10.05 -9.41 9.61
N PRO A 33 -9.67 -9.87 8.40
CA PRO A 33 -9.81 -11.27 8.01
C PRO A 33 -9.16 -12.20 9.04
N THR A 34 -9.81 -13.32 9.38
CA THR A 34 -9.30 -14.26 10.41
C THR A 34 -7.86 -14.71 10.15
N ILE A 35 -7.40 -14.82 8.89
CA ILE A 35 -6.02 -15.23 8.61
C ILE A 35 -4.95 -14.21 9.05
N TYR A 36 -5.35 -12.97 9.33
CA TYR A 36 -4.50 -11.90 9.81
C TYR A 36 -4.86 -11.50 11.26
N GLU A 37 -5.61 -12.36 11.96
CA GLU A 37 -5.93 -12.15 13.36
C GLU A 37 -4.65 -12.08 14.22
N HIS A 38 -4.70 -11.35 15.34
CA HIS A 38 -3.57 -11.15 16.25
C HIS A 38 -2.42 -10.26 15.74
N GLY A 39 -2.67 -9.42 14.73
CA GLY A 39 -1.81 -8.28 14.43
C GLY A 39 -1.80 -7.21 15.54
N THR A 40 -0.88 -6.25 15.41
CA THR A 40 -0.73 -5.11 16.33
C THR A 40 -1.47 -3.89 15.79
N ALA A 41 -2.43 -3.38 16.56
CA ALA A 41 -3.13 -2.14 16.27
C ALA A 41 -2.44 -0.93 16.94
N LYS A 42 -2.39 0.17 16.21
CA LYS A 42 -2.03 1.52 16.64
C LYS A 42 -3.08 2.49 16.09
N GLU A 43 -3.06 3.73 16.57
CA GLU A 43 -3.98 4.78 16.11
C GLU A 43 -4.01 4.91 14.57
N SER A 44 -2.85 4.84 13.93
CA SER A 44 -2.70 5.03 12.48
C SER A 44 -2.53 3.75 11.68
N SER A 45 -2.41 2.58 12.31
CA SER A 45 -2.08 1.35 11.58
C SER A 45 -2.51 0.06 12.25
N TYR A 46 -2.61 -0.97 11.44
CA TYR A 46 -2.64 -2.37 11.85
C TYR A 46 -1.58 -3.14 11.09
N VAL A 47 -0.80 -3.98 11.77
CA VAL A 47 0.24 -4.81 11.14
C VAL A 47 0.20 -6.22 11.68
N TYR A 48 0.10 -7.20 10.79
CA TYR A 48 0.23 -8.62 11.11
C TYR A 48 1.55 -9.13 10.52
N GLU A 49 2.43 -9.66 11.39
CA GLU A 49 3.81 -10.11 11.11
C GLU A 49 4.76 -9.05 10.52
N SER A 50 4.44 -8.47 9.36
CA SER A 50 5.24 -7.48 8.66
C SER A 50 4.40 -6.62 7.71
N GLY A 51 4.94 -5.48 7.30
CA GLY A 51 4.28 -4.58 6.35
C GLY A 51 4.08 -5.15 4.94
N HIS A 52 4.73 -6.26 4.60
CA HIS A 52 4.54 -6.98 3.34
C HIS A 52 3.75 -8.29 3.51
N THR A 53 3.42 -8.68 4.76
CA THR A 53 2.53 -9.82 5.03
C THR A 53 1.08 -9.35 5.05
N PHE A 54 0.77 -8.41 5.96
CA PHE A 54 -0.50 -7.69 5.99
C PHE A 54 -0.35 -6.41 6.81
N ARG A 55 -0.73 -5.27 6.22
CA ARG A 55 -0.88 -4.00 6.94
C ARG A 55 -2.03 -3.17 6.41
N ILE A 56 -2.58 -2.35 7.30
CA ILE A 56 -3.44 -1.21 6.99
C ILE A 56 -2.76 0.03 7.58
N LEU A 57 -2.66 1.12 6.82
CA LEU A 57 -2.11 2.40 7.30
C LEU A 57 -3.02 3.55 6.83
N GLY A 58 -3.43 4.41 7.75
CA GLY A 58 -4.07 5.70 7.44
C GLY A 58 -3.01 6.73 7.03
N LEU A 59 -3.25 7.44 5.93
CA LEU A 59 -2.33 8.39 5.32
C LEU A 59 -2.83 9.83 5.49
N GLU A 60 -3.05 10.22 6.75
CA GLU A 60 -3.63 11.51 7.17
C GLU A 60 -2.90 12.76 6.67
N ASN A 61 -1.62 12.64 6.32
CA ASN A 61 -0.80 13.77 5.93
C ASN A 61 -0.03 13.50 4.62
N LYS A 62 0.33 14.59 3.94
CA LYS A 62 1.01 14.55 2.64
C LYS A 62 2.37 13.86 2.70
N ASP A 63 3.09 13.97 3.82
CA ASP A 63 4.42 13.35 3.96
C ASP A 63 4.33 11.82 3.97
N ASN A 64 3.37 11.27 4.71
CA ASN A 64 3.12 9.83 4.74
C ASN A 64 2.66 9.31 3.38
N LEU A 65 1.77 10.05 2.70
CA LEU A 65 1.29 9.68 1.37
C LEU A 65 2.44 9.71 0.35
N ARG A 66 3.28 10.75 0.37
CA ARG A 66 4.49 10.86 -0.47
C ARG A 66 5.44 9.68 -0.26
N ILE A 67 5.77 9.36 1.00
CA ILE A 67 6.74 8.29 1.31
C ILE A 67 6.20 6.91 0.94
N ASN A 68 4.90 6.65 1.12
CA ASN A 68 4.34 5.34 0.81
C ASN A 68 3.92 5.25 -0.67
N TYR A 69 2.99 6.09 -1.11
CA TYR A 69 2.47 6.01 -2.48
C TYR A 69 3.50 6.43 -3.52
N GLY A 70 4.23 7.53 -3.30
CA GLY A 70 5.22 8.04 -4.25
C GLY A 70 6.34 7.03 -4.52
N ASP A 71 6.86 6.40 -3.47
CA ASP A 71 7.87 5.34 -3.58
C ASP A 71 7.29 4.08 -4.24
N ASP A 72 6.12 3.61 -3.77
CA ASP A 72 5.49 2.39 -4.29
C ASP A 72 5.18 2.50 -5.79
N ILE A 73 4.61 3.61 -6.26
CA ILE A 73 4.16 3.73 -7.66
C ILE A 73 5.32 3.94 -8.64
N VAL A 74 6.39 4.61 -8.22
CA VAL A 74 7.58 4.81 -9.05
C VAL A 74 8.34 3.50 -9.26
N ASN A 75 8.35 2.62 -8.25
CA ASN A 75 9.05 1.34 -8.29
C ASN A 75 8.15 0.15 -8.68
N ALA A 76 6.84 0.36 -8.80
CA ALA A 76 5.86 -0.67 -9.10
C ALA A 76 6.21 -1.47 -10.36
N LYS A 77 6.07 -2.80 -10.27
CA LYS A 77 6.08 -3.65 -11.47
C LYS A 77 4.88 -3.40 -12.36
N SER A 78 3.72 -3.19 -11.75
CA SER A 78 2.48 -2.83 -12.43
C SER A 78 1.53 -2.15 -11.47
N SER A 79 0.67 -1.30 -12.03
CA SER A 79 -0.42 -0.68 -11.30
C SER A 79 -1.67 -0.56 -12.16
N GLU A 80 -2.83 -0.51 -11.52
CA GLU A 80 -4.11 -0.24 -12.16
C GLU A 80 -4.99 0.68 -11.30
N GLN A 81 -5.72 1.57 -11.98
CA GLN A 81 -6.83 2.31 -11.37
C GLN A 81 -8.11 1.51 -11.55
N THR A 82 -8.85 1.29 -10.47
CA THR A 82 -10.05 0.45 -10.45
C THR A 82 -11.05 0.93 -9.38
N SER A 83 -12.11 0.16 -9.14
CA SER A 83 -12.99 0.33 -7.99
C SER A 83 -13.12 -0.98 -7.21
N ILE A 84 -13.04 -0.87 -5.89
CA ILE A 84 -13.18 -2.01 -4.97
C ILE A 84 -14.31 -1.70 -4.00
N ALA A 85 -15.39 -2.48 -4.08
CA ALA A 85 -16.57 -2.34 -3.23
C ALA A 85 -17.16 -0.92 -3.19
N GLY A 86 -17.07 -0.16 -4.29
CA GLY A 86 -17.59 1.21 -4.40
C GLY A 86 -16.61 2.31 -3.99
N HIS A 87 -15.39 1.95 -3.60
CA HIS A 87 -14.28 2.88 -3.39
C HIS A 87 -13.45 2.98 -4.67
N ASP A 88 -13.00 4.18 -5.01
CA ASP A 88 -11.93 4.37 -5.98
C ASP A 88 -10.64 3.76 -5.45
N ALA A 89 -9.83 3.14 -6.30
CA ALA A 89 -8.59 2.51 -5.84
C ALA A 89 -7.48 2.57 -6.89
N ILE A 90 -6.24 2.68 -6.39
CA ILE A 90 -5.03 2.31 -7.14
C ILE A 90 -4.49 1.02 -6.54
N VAL A 91 -4.37 -0.01 -7.36
CA VAL A 91 -3.79 -1.31 -6.98
C VAL A 91 -2.38 -1.37 -7.57
N ILE A 92 -1.39 -1.67 -6.73
CA ILE A 92 0.00 -1.83 -7.10
C ILE A 92 0.40 -3.26 -6.81
N HIS A 93 1.09 -3.90 -7.77
CA HIS A 93 1.71 -5.20 -7.59
C HIS A 93 3.23 -5.07 -7.68
N ASP A 94 3.93 -5.68 -6.74
CA ASP A 94 5.39 -5.66 -6.68
C ASP A 94 5.95 -6.94 -6.00
N ASP A 95 7.27 -7.03 -5.83
CA ASP A 95 7.92 -8.04 -5.01
C ASP A 95 8.87 -7.47 -3.97
N TYR A 96 8.97 -8.17 -2.84
CA TYR A 96 10.00 -7.95 -1.85
C TYR A 96 10.70 -9.26 -1.53
N LYS A 97 12.01 -9.32 -1.82
CA LYS A 97 12.85 -10.52 -1.61
C LYS A 97 12.27 -11.76 -2.31
N GLY A 98 11.74 -11.59 -3.51
CA GLY A 98 11.16 -12.67 -4.31
C GLY A 98 9.80 -13.17 -3.83
N LYS A 99 9.10 -12.41 -2.97
CA LYS A 99 7.71 -12.65 -2.60
C LYS A 99 6.86 -11.52 -3.13
N GLU A 100 5.84 -11.87 -3.90
CA GLU A 100 4.91 -10.90 -4.45
C GLU A 100 3.97 -10.37 -3.37
N TYR A 101 3.64 -9.09 -3.49
CA TYR A 101 2.65 -8.43 -2.65
C TYR A 101 1.81 -7.47 -3.47
N THR A 102 0.62 -7.18 -2.96
CA THR A 102 -0.33 -6.22 -3.50
C THR A 102 -0.53 -5.12 -2.49
N THR A 103 -0.44 -3.86 -2.92
CA THR A 103 -0.80 -2.69 -2.14
C THR A 103 -1.99 -1.99 -2.81
N ILE A 104 -3.04 -1.71 -2.03
CA ILE A 104 -4.22 -0.98 -2.48
C ILE A 104 -4.25 0.36 -1.78
N TYR A 105 -4.24 1.44 -2.55
CA TYR A 105 -4.50 2.80 -2.07
C TYR A 105 -5.94 3.16 -2.38
N LEU A 106 -6.71 3.57 -1.38
CA LEU A 106 -8.13 3.91 -1.53
C LEU A 106 -8.59 4.89 -0.45
N PRO A 107 -9.57 5.75 -0.73
CA PRO A 107 -10.18 6.60 0.29
C PRO A 107 -11.23 5.81 1.08
N ILE A 108 -11.18 5.88 2.41
CA ILE A 108 -12.23 5.40 3.33
C ILE A 108 -12.72 6.62 4.09
N GLY A 109 -14.02 6.95 3.97
CA GLY A 109 -14.49 8.27 4.38
C GLY A 109 -13.77 9.40 3.62
N ASN A 110 -13.15 10.32 4.35
CA ASN A 110 -12.41 11.46 3.78
C ASN A 110 -10.89 11.34 3.89
N GLU A 111 -10.36 10.14 4.13
CA GLU A 111 -8.93 9.91 4.28
C GLU A 111 -8.47 8.76 3.38
N ILE A 112 -7.22 8.83 2.90
CA ILE A 112 -6.61 7.79 2.09
C ILE A 112 -5.98 6.74 3.01
N PHE A 113 -6.25 5.48 2.73
CA PHE A 113 -5.63 4.34 3.39
C PHE A 113 -4.81 3.56 2.37
N LEU A 114 -3.80 2.84 2.88
CA LEU A 114 -3.17 1.75 2.14
C LEU A 114 -3.44 0.41 2.83
N ILE A 115 -3.70 -0.62 2.03
CA ILE A 115 -3.85 -2.00 2.47
C ILE A 115 -2.84 -2.83 1.68
N CYS A 116 -1.86 -3.42 2.36
CA CYS A 116 -0.82 -4.23 1.73
C CYS A 116 -0.87 -5.67 2.24
N TYR A 117 -0.71 -6.66 1.36
CA TYR A 117 -0.68 -8.07 1.70
C TYR A 117 0.08 -8.94 0.69
N ASN A 118 0.53 -10.10 1.14
CA ASN A 118 1.35 -11.04 0.36
C ASN A 118 0.52 -11.90 -0.60
N ASP A 119 -0.06 -11.28 -1.63
CA ASP A 119 -0.68 -11.99 -2.75
C ASP A 119 -0.48 -11.19 -4.05
N THR A 120 -0.75 -11.84 -5.18
CA THR A 120 -0.67 -11.31 -6.55
C THR A 120 -1.99 -10.77 -7.07
N TYR A 121 -3.08 -11.01 -6.35
CA TYR A 121 -4.43 -10.63 -6.78
C TYR A 121 -5.19 -9.93 -5.67
N VAL A 122 -6.16 -9.10 -6.08
CA VAL A 122 -7.14 -8.55 -5.14
C VAL A 122 -8.05 -9.67 -4.62
N ARG A 123 -7.74 -10.15 -3.41
CA ARG A 123 -8.44 -11.26 -2.75
C ARG A 123 -9.83 -10.87 -2.28
N ASP A 124 -10.74 -11.83 -2.27
CA ASP A 124 -12.15 -11.58 -1.93
C ASP A 124 -12.38 -11.23 -0.45
N ASP A 125 -11.55 -11.74 0.46
CA ASP A 125 -11.61 -11.36 1.88
C ASP A 125 -11.16 -9.91 2.12
N ILE A 126 -10.20 -9.43 1.32
CA ILE A 126 -9.82 -8.01 1.32
C ILE A 126 -10.94 -7.14 0.74
N LYS A 127 -11.57 -7.57 -0.37
CA LYS A 127 -12.73 -6.84 -0.93
C LYS A 127 -13.89 -6.77 0.04
N GLU A 128 -14.16 -7.86 0.76
CA GLU A 128 -15.23 -7.90 1.74
C GLU A 128 -14.90 -7.02 2.96
N MET A 129 -13.65 -7.00 3.44
CA MET A 129 -13.20 -6.07 4.48
C MET A 129 -13.43 -4.62 4.05
N ILE A 130 -13.04 -4.26 2.82
CA ILE A 130 -13.25 -2.92 2.26
C ILE A 130 -14.75 -2.61 2.15
N SER A 131 -15.58 -3.56 1.73
CA SER A 131 -17.03 -3.36 1.58
C SER A 131 -17.77 -3.03 2.88
N LYS A 132 -17.16 -3.36 4.03
CA LYS A 132 -17.70 -3.08 5.37
C LYS A 132 -17.11 -1.83 5.99
N ALA A 133 -16.05 -1.27 5.40
CA ALA A 133 -15.46 -0.03 5.85
C ALA A 133 -16.41 1.16 5.56
N PRO A 134 -16.24 2.31 6.25
CA PRO A 134 -17.01 3.51 5.97
C PRO A 134 -16.91 3.92 4.50
N ALA A 135 -18.05 4.18 3.86
CA ALA A 135 -18.10 4.58 2.45
C ALA A 135 -17.21 5.81 2.17
N GLN A 136 -16.61 5.84 0.98
CA GLN A 136 -15.87 7.00 0.49
C GLN A 136 -16.76 8.26 0.47
N THR A 137 -16.27 9.33 1.08
CA THR A 137 -16.82 10.68 0.97
C THR A 137 -15.89 11.65 0.25
N MET A 138 -14.59 11.34 0.17
CA MET A 138 -13.63 12.04 -0.67
C MET A 138 -14.03 11.91 -2.14
N SER A 139 -13.91 12.98 -2.94
CA SER A 139 -14.18 12.88 -4.38
C SER A 139 -13.06 12.13 -5.11
N THR A 140 -13.37 11.50 -6.24
CA THR A 140 -12.35 10.87 -7.10
C THR A 140 -11.28 11.87 -7.53
N GLU A 141 -11.65 13.12 -7.81
CA GLU A 141 -10.73 14.17 -8.21
C GLU A 141 -9.76 14.54 -7.07
N ASP A 142 -10.26 14.71 -5.84
CA ASP A 142 -9.42 15.00 -4.67
C ASP A 142 -8.47 13.83 -4.36
N PHE A 143 -8.98 12.60 -4.49
CA PHE A 143 -8.18 11.39 -4.31
C PHE A 143 -7.03 11.34 -5.30
N LEU A 144 -7.31 11.42 -6.60
CA LEU A 144 -6.28 11.34 -7.65
C LEU A 144 -5.32 12.54 -7.61
N THR A 145 -5.81 13.74 -7.28
CA THR A 145 -4.95 14.93 -7.11
C THR A 145 -3.98 14.72 -5.95
N SER A 146 -4.44 14.20 -4.81
CA SER A 146 -3.58 13.91 -3.67
C SER A 146 -2.50 12.87 -3.99
N LEU A 147 -2.84 11.86 -4.81
CA LEU A 147 -1.89 10.87 -5.29
C LEU A 147 -0.86 11.47 -6.25
N ASN A 148 -1.28 12.31 -7.19
CA ASN A 148 -0.36 12.98 -8.12
C ASN A 148 0.60 13.93 -7.38
N ASP A 149 0.07 14.76 -6.47
CA ASP A 149 0.87 15.63 -5.59
C ASP A 149 1.95 14.82 -4.84
N ALA A 150 1.59 13.64 -4.34
CA ALA A 150 2.51 12.76 -3.61
C ALA A 150 3.63 12.21 -4.49
N VAL A 151 3.34 11.89 -5.76
CA VAL A 151 4.35 11.44 -6.72
C VAL A 151 5.32 12.57 -7.07
N ASP A 152 4.79 13.74 -7.40
CA ASP A 152 5.61 14.91 -7.76
C ASP A 152 6.54 15.28 -6.60
N ALA A 153 6.02 15.32 -5.37
CA ALA A 153 6.81 15.61 -4.18
C ALA A 153 7.87 14.54 -3.86
N TYR A 154 7.60 13.27 -4.16
CA TYR A 154 8.57 12.19 -4.00
C TYR A 154 9.70 12.33 -5.03
N GLN A 155 9.37 12.57 -6.29
CA GLN A 155 10.35 12.75 -7.36
C GLN A 155 11.24 13.98 -7.12
N GLU A 156 10.66 15.09 -6.64
CA GLU A 156 11.43 16.27 -6.23
C GLU A 156 12.41 15.94 -5.10
N GLN A 157 11.98 15.20 -4.07
CA GLN A 157 12.85 14.76 -2.98
C GLN A 157 14.03 13.92 -3.53
N VAL A 158 13.74 12.89 -4.33
CA VAL A 158 14.77 12.01 -4.89
C VAL A 158 15.77 12.79 -5.75
N SER A 159 15.29 13.74 -6.56
CA SER A 159 16.15 14.61 -7.36
C SER A 159 17.06 15.49 -6.49
N ASN A 160 16.52 16.05 -5.41
CA ASN A 160 17.29 16.89 -4.49
C ASN A 160 18.35 16.09 -3.73
N GLU A 161 17.99 14.91 -3.21
CA GLU A 161 18.92 14.01 -2.53
C GLU A 161 20.07 13.57 -3.45
N GLN A 162 19.77 13.28 -4.73
CA GLN A 162 20.80 12.94 -5.70
C GLN A 162 21.75 14.12 -5.98
N ALA A 163 21.21 15.34 -6.12
CA ALA A 163 22.02 16.54 -6.33
C ALA A 163 22.95 16.83 -5.14
N GLU A 164 22.48 16.60 -3.91
CA GLU A 164 23.30 16.73 -2.69
C GLU A 164 24.44 15.69 -2.66
N LEU A 165 24.14 14.43 -2.97
CA LEU A 165 25.15 13.36 -3.04
C LEU A 165 26.23 13.65 -4.10
N ASP A 166 25.82 14.16 -5.27
CA ASP A 166 26.75 14.54 -6.34
C ASP A 166 27.63 15.73 -5.93
N ALA A 167 27.06 16.73 -5.27
CA ALA A 167 27.80 17.86 -4.74
C ALA A 167 28.83 17.42 -3.68
N GLU A 168 28.45 16.51 -2.77
CA GLU A 168 29.36 15.94 -1.78
C GLU A 168 30.48 15.13 -2.43
N ALA A 169 30.16 14.30 -3.42
CA ALA A 169 31.15 13.50 -4.15
C ALA A 169 32.17 14.38 -4.86
N TYR A 170 31.71 15.44 -5.53
CA TYR A 170 32.57 16.44 -6.16
C TYR A 170 33.49 17.13 -5.14
N GLN A 171 32.97 17.51 -3.97
CA GLN A 171 33.79 18.10 -2.92
C GLN A 171 34.83 17.12 -2.38
N ARG A 172 34.50 15.85 -2.16
CA ARG A 172 35.44 14.82 -1.70
C ARG A 172 36.55 14.56 -2.72
N ALA A 173 36.22 14.48 -4.01
CA ALA A 173 37.18 14.27 -5.09
C ALA A 173 38.17 15.45 -5.23
N ASN A 174 37.71 16.67 -4.94
CA ASN A 174 38.51 17.89 -5.05
C ASN A 174 39.13 18.37 -3.72
N LYS A 175 39.03 17.58 -2.63
CA LYS A 175 39.83 17.85 -1.43
C LYS A 175 41.30 17.60 -1.76
N PRO A 176 42.20 18.58 -1.56
CA PRO A 176 43.63 18.35 -1.75
C PRO A 176 44.07 17.24 -0.80
N THR A 177 44.46 16.10 -1.35
CA THR A 177 45.10 15.06 -0.55
C THR A 177 46.47 15.59 -0.15
N ASN A 178 46.65 15.97 1.12
CA ASN A 178 47.97 16.20 1.70
C ASN A 178 48.72 14.85 1.77
N ARG A 179 49.21 14.37 0.63
CA ARG A 179 50.17 13.27 0.56
C ARG A 179 51.53 13.84 0.91
N TYR A 180 51.82 13.94 2.21
CA TYR A 180 53.21 14.05 2.66
C TYR A 180 53.92 12.76 2.27
N TYR A 181 54.68 12.80 1.17
CA TYR A 181 55.66 11.77 0.85
C TYR A 181 56.80 11.88 1.86
N PHE A 182 56.80 11.03 2.89
CA PHE A 182 57.97 10.84 3.73
C PHE A 182 58.99 9.99 2.96
N PHE A 183 59.97 10.63 2.34
CA PHE A 183 61.21 9.96 1.94
C PHE A 183 62.13 9.92 3.16
N TRP A 184 62.41 8.72 3.67
CA TRP A 184 63.52 8.50 4.60
C TRP A 184 64.77 8.20 3.77
N PHE A 185 65.82 9.01 3.97
CA PHE A 185 67.20 8.71 3.55
C PHE A 185 67.92 7.94 4.65
#